data_AF-A0A7G7KLZ1-F1
#
_entry.id   AF-A0A7G7KLZ1-F1
#
_cell.length_a   1.000
_cell.length_b   1.000
_cell.length_c   1.000
_cell.angle_alpha   90.00
_cell.angle_beta   90.00
_cell.angle_gamma   90.00
#
_symmetry.space_group_name_H-M   'P 1'
#
loop_
_entity.id
_entity.type
_entity.pdbx_description
1 polymer ?
#
loop_
_entity_poly.entity_id
_entity_poly.type
_entity_poly.pdbx_seq_one_letter_code
_entity_poly.pdbx_strand_id
1 'polypeptide(L)' 'MDEQLAQIAAQFNEAAAFVTPEVIRAGRRSPAGAKSLSAIEYAINTIGKALVLTDLSIDPEQDVEILRNFRKGES' A
#
# COMPACT_ATOMS: atom_id res chain seq x y z
N MET A 1 10.47 -4.34 17.04
CA MET A 1 9.22 -4.22 16.25
C MET A 1 8.90 -2.75 16.04
N ASP A 2 8.86 -1.95 17.11
CA ASP A 2 8.58 -0.51 17.05
C ASP A 2 9.60 0.28 16.20
N GLU A 3 10.88 -0.06 16.29
CA GLU A 3 11.93 0.57 15.46
C GLU A 3 11.74 0.29 13.96
N GLN A 4 11.29 -0.92 13.61
CA GLN A 4 11.00 -1.28 12.23
C GLN A 4 9.77 -0.54 11.70
N LEU A 5 8.72 -0.42 12.52
CA LEU A 5 7.55 0.39 12.17
C LEU A 5 7.89 1.88 12.01
N ALA A 6 8.77 2.42 12.86
CA ALA A 6 9.25 3.79 12.75
C ALA A 6 10.04 4.03 11.45
N GLN A 7 10.91 3.09 11.06
CA GLN A 7 11.64 3.17 9.79
C GLN A 7 10.70 3.13 8.59
N ILE A 8 9.71 2.23 8.60
CA ILE A 8 8.69 2.14 7.54
C ILE A 8 7.89 3.44 7.46
N ALA A 9 7.47 4.00 8.59
CA ALA A 9 6.75 5.27 8.63
C ALA A 9 7.58 6.42 8.05
N ALA A 10 8.88 6.49 8.37
CA ALA A 10 9.78 7.50 7.81
C ALA A 10 9.90 7.38 6.28
N GLN A 11 10.06 6.17 5.76
CA GLN A 11 10.14 5.92 4.31
C GLN A 11 8.85 6.31 3.59
N PHE A 12 7.68 6.01 4.15
CA PHE A 12 6.41 6.43 3.55
C PHE A 12 6.23 7.94 3.56
N ASN A 13 6.61 8.62 4.65
CA ASN A 13 6.53 10.07 4.72
C ASN A 13 7.46 10.75 3.71
N GLU A 14 8.67 10.23 3.55
CA GLU A 14 9.60 10.70 2.53
C GLU A 14 9.03 10.49 1.12
N ALA A 15 8.55 9.28 0.81
CA ALA A 15 7.93 8.99 -0.47
C ALA A 15 6.71 9.91 -0.75
N ALA A 16 5.85 10.12 0.24
CA ALA A 16 4.67 10.98 0.13
C ALA A 16 5.04 12.45 -0.16
N ALA A 17 6.19 12.93 0.32
CA ALA A 17 6.69 14.26 0.00
C ALA A 17 7.05 14.43 -1.49
N PHE A 18 7.45 13.34 -2.17
CA PHE A 18 7.88 13.37 -3.58
C PHE A 18 6.81 12.90 -4.58
N VAL A 19 5.82 12.09 -4.17
CA VAL A 19 4.70 11.66 -5.02
C VAL A 19 3.63 12.76 -5.10
N THR A 20 3.97 13.88 -5.73
CA THR A 20 3.05 15.01 -5.92
C THR A 20 2.04 14.74 -7.04
N PRO A 21 0.91 15.49 -7.12
CA PRO A 21 -0.02 15.36 -8.23
C PRO A 21 0.61 15.58 -9.61
N GLU A 22 1.65 16.41 -9.71
CA GLU A 22 2.39 16.61 -10.96
C GLU A 22 3.18 15.37 -11.36
N VAL A 23 3.91 14.76 -10.42
CA VAL A 23 4.63 13.51 -10.64
C VAL A 23 3.68 12.38 -11.04
N ILE A 24 2.53 12.27 -10.38
CA ILE A 24 1.49 11.29 -10.73
C ILE A 24 0.98 11.53 -12.17
N ARG A 25 0.64 12.78 -12.50
CA ARG A 25 0.16 13.13 -13.86
C ARG A 25 1.22 12.85 -14.92
N ALA A 26 2.48 13.15 -14.65
CA ALA A 26 3.60 12.85 -15.55
C ALA A 26 3.77 11.34 -15.73
N GLY A 27 3.74 10.56 -14.64
CA GLY A 27 3.83 9.10 -14.66
C GLY A 27 2.75 8.46 -15.52
N ARG A 28 1.49 8.92 -15.40
CA ARG A 28 0.35 8.43 -16.19
C ARG A 28 0.51 8.61 -17.70
N ARG A 29 1.36 9.54 -18.17
CA ARG A 29 1.58 9.79 -19.59
C ARG A 29 2.52 8.77 -20.26
N SER A 30 3.14 7.88 -19.48
CA SER A 30 4.05 6.86 -20.01
C SER A 30 3.64 5.45 -19.57
N PRO A 31 3.80 4.41 -20.41
CA PRO A 31 3.51 3.03 -20.01
C PRO A 31 4.32 2.57 -18.79
N ALA A 32 5.59 2.94 -18.71
CA ALA A 32 6.45 2.61 -17.58
C ALA A 32 5.99 3.31 -16.29
N GLY A 33 5.69 4.60 -16.36
CA GLY A 33 5.19 5.36 -15.21
C GLY A 33 3.81 4.89 -14.74
N ALA A 34 2.91 4.54 -15.66
CA ALA A 34 1.61 3.96 -15.32
C ALA A 34 1.76 2.62 -14.57
N LYS A 35 2.69 1.76 -15.01
CA LYS A 35 3.03 0.51 -14.32
C LYS A 35 3.58 0.77 -12.91
N SER A 36 4.50 1.74 -12.77
CA SER A 36 5.02 2.12 -11.45
C SER A 36 3.94 2.66 -10.53
N LEU A 37 3.02 3.50 -11.03
CA LEU A 37 1.90 4.02 -10.24
C LEU A 37 0.95 2.91 -9.79
N SER A 38 0.65 1.93 -10.65
CA SER A 38 -0.17 0.77 -10.28
C SER A 38 0.48 -0.06 -9.17
N ALA A 39 1.81 -0.25 -9.21
CA ALA A 39 2.52 -0.95 -8.15
C ALA A 39 2.48 -0.18 -6.81
N ILE A 40 2.59 1.15 -6.85
CA ILE A 40 2.44 2.01 -5.66
C ILE A 40 1.04 1.88 -5.07
N GLU A 41 0.01 1.99 -5.91
CA GLU A 41 -1.39 1.86 -5.50
C GLU A 41 -1.68 0.51 -4.85
N TYR A 42 -1.20 -0.57 -5.47
CA TYR A 42 -1.31 -1.92 -4.91
C TYR A 42 -0.68 -2.04 -3.51
N ALA A 43 0.53 -1.51 -3.33
CA ALA A 43 1.23 -1.55 -2.06
C ALA A 43 0.49 -0.76 -0.97
N ILE A 44 0.05 0.46 -1.29
CA ILE A 44 -0.70 1.32 -0.34
C ILE A 44 -2.02 0.65 0.06
N ASN A 45 -2.78 0.11 -0.90
CA ASN A 45 -4.04 -0.57 -0.63
C ASN A 45 -3.84 -1.82 0.25
N THR A 46 -2.80 -2.61 -0.01
CA THR A 46 -2.48 -3.80 0.78
C THR A 46 -2.18 -3.44 2.23
N ILE A 47 -1.36 -2.41 2.45
CA ILE A 47 -1.00 -1.94 3.80
C ILE A 47 -2.23 -1.36 4.51
N GLY A 48 -3.03 -0.54 3.82
CA GLY A 48 -4.26 0.02 4.39
C GLY A 48 -5.25 -1.06 4.85
N LYS A 49 -5.44 -2.11 4.04
CA LYS A 49 -6.29 -3.26 4.41
C LYS A 49 -5.73 -4.00 5.63
N ALA A 50 -4.42 -4.23 5.70
CA ALA A 50 -3.79 -4.90 6.84
C ALA A 50 -3.99 -4.10 8.14
N LEU A 51 -3.77 -2.78 8.11
CA LEU A 51 -3.96 -1.91 9.28
C LEU A 51 -5.40 -1.97 9.82
N VAL A 52 -6.39 -1.89 8.92
CA VAL A 52 -7.81 -1.96 9.29
C VAL A 52 -8.16 -3.30 9.93
N LEU A 53 -7.71 -4.42 9.35
CA LEU A 53 -8.02 -5.75 9.87
C LEU A 53 -7.45 -5.96 11.29
N THR A 54 -6.19 -5.54 11.49
CA THR A 54 -5.53 -5.65 12.79
C THR A 54 -6.14 -4.77 13.88
N ASP A 55 -6.79 -3.65 13.51
CA ASP A 55 -7.45 -2.74 14.46
C ASP A 55 -8.86 -3.21 14.85
N LEU A 56 -9.52 -3.99 13.97
CA LEU A 56 -10.86 -4.53 14.22
C LEU A 56 -10.90 -5.72 15.17
N SER A 57 -9.76 -6.19 15.71
CA SER A 57 -9.68 -7.38 16.58
C SER A 57 -10.41 -8.61 16.01
N ILE A 58 -10.37 -8.75 14.68
CA ILE A 58 -10.87 -9.94 14.01
C ILE A 58 -9.83 -11.04 14.25
N ASP A 59 -10.31 -12.23 14.56
CA ASP A 59 -9.51 -13.42 14.83
C ASP A 59 -8.30 -13.55 13.86
N PRO A 60 -7.04 -13.68 14.34
CA PRO A 60 -5.84 -13.71 13.50
C PRO A 60 -5.87 -14.73 12.35
N GLU A 61 -6.63 -15.81 12.48
CA GLU A 61 -6.82 -16.80 11.40
C GLU A 61 -7.69 -16.26 10.25
N GLN A 62 -8.65 -15.38 10.54
CA GLN A 62 -9.49 -14.74 9.53
C GLN A 62 -8.76 -13.60 8.80
N ASP A 63 -7.82 -12.91 9.46
CA ASP A 63 -7.03 -11.83 8.84
C ASP A 63 -6.24 -12.30 7.63
N VAL A 64 -5.58 -13.47 7.74
CA VAL A 64 -4.78 -14.04 6.64
C VAL A 64 -5.67 -14.46 5.47
N GLU A 65 -6.86 -15.01 5.75
CA GLU A 65 -7.81 -15.44 4.73
C GLU A 65 -8.46 -14.25 4.01
N ILE A 66 -8.85 -13.21 4.76
CA ILE A 66 -9.38 -11.96 4.19
C ILE A 66 -8.32 -11.27 3.34
N LEU A 67 -7.07 -11.14 3.81
CA LEU A 67 -5.96 -10.59 3.02
C LEU A 67 -5.68 -11.41 1.75
N ARG A 68 -5.71 -12.74 1.85
CA ARG A 68 -5.56 -13.63 0.67
C ARG A 68 -6.69 -13.46 -0.33
N ASN A 69 -7.93 -13.32 0.14
CA ASN A 69 -9.11 -13.16 -0.72
C ASN A 69 -9.12 -11.78 -1.38
N PHE A 70 -8.71 -10.72 -0.68
CA PHE A 70 -8.49 -9.41 -1.30
C PHE A 70 -7.38 -9.44 -2.36
N ARG A 71 -6.28 -10.16 -2.12
CA ARG A 71 -5.19 -10.31 -3.09
C ARG A 71 -5.61 -11.10 -4.35
N LYS A 72 -6.60 -11.98 -4.23
CA LYS A 72 -7.15 -12.75 -5.36
C LYS A 72 -8.26 -12.01 -6.12
N GLY A 73 -8.91 -11.02 -5.49
CA GLY A 73 -9.99 -10.23 -6.09
C GLY A 73 -9.52 -9.11 -7.03
N GLU A 74 -8.23 -8.82 -7.05
CA GLU A 74 -7.59 -7.96 -8.05
C GLU A 74 -7.06 -8.88 -9.16
N SER A 75 -7.96 -9.22 -10.10
CA SER A 75 -7.67 -10.01 -11.30
C SER A 75 -6.82 -9.24 -12.31
#